data_AF-A0A0K1Q4Y4-F1
#
_entry.id   AF-A0A0K1Q4Y4-F1
#
_cell.length_a   1.000
_cell.length_b   1.000
_cell.length_c   1.000
_cell.angle_alpha   90.00
_cell.angle_beta   90.00
_cell.angle_gamma   90.00
#
_symmetry.space_group_name_H-M   'P 1'
#
loop_
_entity.id
_entity.type
_entity.pdbx_description
1 polymer ?
#
loop_
_entity_poly.entity_id
_entity_poly.type
_entity_poly.pdbx_seq_one_letter_code
_entity_poly.pdbx_strand_id
1 'polypeptide(L)'
;MALLAFSALTALAIVSWLHRGPAVWTWKGVLAAGCAVLAVTTSALVWRLPSRTHAVIGIAIMLASLARVGAPSEWTWVSFALVAVTFVLLMPLVHAAIVLRDDE
;
A
#
# COMPACT_ATOMS: atom_id res chain seq x y z
N MET A 1 -15.57 -0.93 -12.60
CA MET A 1 -14.86 -1.95 -13.41
C MET A 1 -13.35 -1.69 -13.50
N ALA A 2 -12.89 -0.48 -13.81
CA ALA A 2 -11.46 -0.16 -13.90
C ALA A 2 -10.64 -0.49 -12.63
N LEU A 3 -11.17 -0.16 -11.43
CA LEU A 3 -10.51 -0.46 -10.15
C LEU A 3 -10.38 -1.97 -9.87
N LEU A 4 -11.37 -2.76 -10.29
CA LEU A 4 -11.34 -4.23 -10.17
C LEU A 4 -10.33 -4.84 -11.13
N ALA A 5 -10.23 -4.32 -12.35
CA ALA A 5 -9.21 -4.75 -13.30
C ALA A 5 -7.81 -4.39 -12.82
N PHE A 6 -7.63 -3.18 -12.28
CA PHE A 6 -6.37 -2.75 -11.69
C PHE A 6 -5.99 -3.59 -10.47
N SER A 7 -6.94 -3.89 -9.57
CA SER A 7 -6.66 -4.75 -8.41
C SER A 7 -6.34 -6.19 -8.82
N ALA A 8 -7.02 -6.74 -9.83
CA ALA A 8 -6.73 -8.06 -10.38
C ALA A 8 -5.35 -8.12 -11.03
N LEU A 9 -4.99 -7.11 -11.84
CA LEU A 9 -3.64 -7.00 -12.43
C LEU A 9 -2.57 -6.84 -11.35
N THR A 10 -2.84 -6.07 -10.31
CA THR A 10 -1.91 -5.91 -9.17
C THR A 10 -1.73 -7.22 -8.41
N ALA A 11 -2.82 -7.95 -8.16
CA ALA A 11 -2.78 -9.27 -7.54
C ALA A 11 -1.99 -10.28 -8.39
N LEU A 12 -2.23 -10.31 -9.71
CA LEU A 12 -1.48 -11.14 -10.64
C LEU A 12 0.00 -10.77 -10.70
N ALA A 13 0.33 -9.48 -10.68
CA ALA A 13 1.72 -9.01 -10.62
C ALA A 13 2.42 -9.49 -9.36
N ILE A 14 1.76 -9.36 -8.19
CA ILE A 14 2.28 -9.84 -6.89
C ILE A 14 2.47 -11.37 -6.90
N VAL A 15 1.48 -12.12 -7.39
CA VAL A 15 1.56 -13.59 -7.50
C VAL A 15 2.69 -14.01 -8.45
N SER A 16 2.82 -13.34 -9.59
CA SER A 16 3.90 -13.63 -10.56
C SER A 16 5.29 -13.32 -9.98
N TRP A 17 5.39 -12.27 -9.17
CA TRP A 17 6.62 -11.88 -8.49
C TRP A 17 7.00 -12.87 -7.39
N LEU A 18 6.02 -13.28 -6.57
CA LEU A 18 6.16 -14.35 -5.57
C LEU A 18 6.57 -15.69 -6.19
N HIS A 19 6.12 -16.00 -7.40
CA HIS A 19 6.41 -17.29 -8.03
C HIS A 19 7.82 -17.38 -8.64
N ARG A 20 8.43 -16.25 -9.05
CA ARG A 20 9.73 -16.25 -9.77
C ARG A 20 10.96 -16.04 -8.88
N GLY A 21 10.80 -15.59 -7.63
CA GLY A 21 11.94 -15.16 -6.81
C GLY A 21 12.37 -16.18 -5.74
N PRO A 22 13.59 -16.72 -5.75
CA PRO A 22 14.10 -17.53 -4.62
C PRO A 22 14.22 -16.72 -3.30
N ALA A 23 14.16 -15.39 -3.36
CA ALA A 23 14.26 -14.47 -2.22
C ALA A 23 12.92 -13.84 -1.74
N VAL A 24 11.77 -14.28 -2.29
CA VAL A 24 10.46 -13.68 -1.94
C VAL A 24 9.91 -14.10 -0.58
N TRP A 25 10.36 -15.22 -0.01
CA TRP A 25 10.02 -15.65 1.35
C TRP A 25 10.89 -14.98 2.43
N THR A 26 11.48 -13.82 2.13
CA THR A 26 12.11 -12.98 3.15
C THR A 26 11.04 -12.17 3.90
N TRP A 27 11.32 -11.76 5.13
CA TRP A 27 10.38 -10.97 5.93
C TRP A 27 9.92 -9.69 5.18
N LYS A 28 10.83 -9.06 4.44
CA LYS A 28 10.55 -7.88 3.59
C LYS A 28 9.57 -8.20 2.46
N GLY A 29 9.68 -9.39 1.85
CA GLY A 29 8.78 -9.85 0.80
C GLY A 29 7.37 -10.15 1.32
N VAL A 30 7.29 -10.81 2.49
CA VAL A 30 6.01 -11.08 3.18
C VAL A 30 5.32 -9.79 3.58
N LEU A 31 6.06 -8.83 4.14
CA LEU A 31 5.53 -7.51 4.49
C LEU A 31 5.01 -6.76 3.25
N ALA A 32 5.76 -6.79 2.14
CA ALA A 32 5.36 -6.14 0.89
C ALA A 32 4.07 -6.74 0.33
N ALA A 33 3.96 -8.07 0.30
CA ALA A 33 2.76 -8.77 -0.16
C ALA A 33 1.56 -8.46 0.76
N GLY A 34 1.74 -8.52 2.07
CA GLY A 34 0.71 -8.19 3.06
C GLY A 34 0.22 -6.74 2.91
N CYS A 35 1.14 -5.77 2.81
CA CYS A 35 0.77 -4.37 2.61
C CYS A 35 0.06 -4.15 1.28
N ALA A 36 0.44 -4.85 0.22
CA ALA A 36 -0.22 -4.70 -1.08
C ALA A 36 -1.66 -5.25 -1.06
N VAL A 37 -1.89 -6.41 -0.45
CA VAL A 37 -3.24 -6.96 -0.27
C VAL A 37 -4.09 -6.03 0.60
N LEU A 38 -3.55 -5.60 1.74
CA LEU A 38 -4.25 -4.69 2.66
C LEU A 38 -4.51 -3.32 2.04
N ALA A 39 -3.59 -2.79 1.22
CA ALA A 39 -3.79 -1.51 0.53
C ALA A 39 -4.95 -1.61 -0.47
N VAL A 40 -5.06 -2.73 -1.20
CA VAL A 40 -6.17 -2.98 -2.13
C VAL A 40 -7.50 -3.09 -1.38
N THR A 41 -7.57 -3.87 -0.30
CA THR A 41 -8.81 -4.04 0.47
C THR A 41 -9.24 -2.74 1.12
N THR A 42 -8.30 -2.00 1.71
CA THR A 42 -8.59 -0.73 2.38
C THR A 42 -8.99 0.35 1.38
N SER A 43 -8.34 0.41 0.21
CA SER A 43 -8.75 1.31 -0.87
C SER A 43 -10.16 0.99 -1.37
N ALA A 44 -10.50 -0.30 -1.52
CA ALA A 44 -11.85 -0.70 -1.88
C ALA A 44 -12.88 -0.35 -0.80
N LEU A 45 -12.53 -0.48 0.49
CA LEU A 45 -13.39 -0.10 1.61
C LEU A 45 -13.59 1.42 1.69
N VAL A 46 -12.53 2.22 1.59
CA VAL A 46 -12.62 3.69 1.53
C VAL A 46 -13.52 4.13 0.36
N TRP A 47 -13.46 3.44 -0.78
CA TRP A 47 -14.27 3.79 -1.94
C TRP A 47 -15.75 3.38 -1.82
N ARG A 48 -16.05 2.25 -1.17
CA ARG A 48 -17.43 1.74 -1.01
C ARG A 48 -18.13 2.27 0.24
N LEU A 49 -17.38 2.45 1.32
CA LEU A 49 -17.82 2.83 2.66
C LEU A 49 -16.82 3.84 3.22
N PRO A 50 -16.85 5.10 2.75
CA PRO A 50 -15.90 6.12 3.18
C PRO A 50 -16.07 6.38 4.67
N SER A 51 -15.07 5.97 5.46
CA SER A 51 -15.01 6.25 6.89
C SER A 51 -13.60 6.68 7.27
N ARG A 52 -13.51 7.50 8.31
CA ARG A 52 -12.24 7.94 8.89
C ARG A 52 -11.37 6.75 9.30
N THR A 53 -11.97 5.73 9.91
CA THR A 53 -11.30 4.49 10.31
C THR A 53 -10.63 3.81 9.12
N HIS A 54 -11.33 3.68 7.99
CA HIS A 54 -10.74 3.07 6.78
C HIS A 54 -9.58 3.92 6.22
N ALA A 55 -9.70 5.25 6.23
CA ALA A 55 -8.63 6.14 5.79
C ALA A 55 -7.39 6.03 6.70
N VAL A 56 -7.57 6.00 8.02
CA VAL A 56 -6.49 5.83 9.01
C VAL A 56 -5.81 4.47 8.87
N ILE A 57 -6.57 3.40 8.65
CA ILE A 57 -6.01 2.07 8.37
C ILE A 57 -5.17 2.11 7.08
N GLY A 58 -5.65 2.81 6.03
CA GLY A 58 -4.92 2.97 4.78
C GLY A 58 -3.57 3.69 4.97
N ILE A 59 -3.55 4.76 5.77
CA ILE A 59 -2.32 5.47 6.17
C ILE A 59 -1.37 4.50 6.89
N ALA A 60 -1.87 3.74 7.87
CA ALA A 60 -1.06 2.81 8.65
C ALA A 60 -0.42 1.73 7.76
N ILE A 61 -1.15 1.19 6.79
CA ILE A 61 -0.64 0.19 5.83
C ILE A 61 0.45 0.79 4.94
N MET A 62 0.26 2.02 4.46
CA MET A 62 1.26 2.68 3.61
C MET A 62 2.55 2.98 4.38
N LEU A 63 2.44 3.42 5.63
CA LEU A 63 3.60 3.62 6.51
C LEU A 63 4.27 2.28 6.85
N ALA A 64 3.51 1.23 7.13
CA ALA A 64 4.04 -0.11 7.38
C ALA A 64 4.80 -0.64 6.15
N SER A 65 4.33 -0.36 4.94
CA SER A 65 5.03 -0.69 3.69
C SER A 65 6.43 -0.08 3.61
N LEU A 66 6.67 1.08 4.23
CA LEU A 66 7.99 1.72 4.24
C LEU A 66 8.99 0.97 5.13
N ALA A 67 8.56 0.17 6.11
CA ALA A 67 9.45 -0.59 6.97
C ALA A 67 10.30 -1.63 6.22
N ARG A 68 9.92 -1.99 4.98
CA ARG A 68 10.73 -2.85 4.12
C ARG A 68 11.94 -2.12 3.50
N VAL A 69 11.89 -0.79 3.44
CA VAL A 69 12.96 0.05 2.90
C VAL A 69 14.08 0.03 3.94
N GLY A 70 15.25 -0.50 3.55
CA GLY A 70 16.40 -0.66 4.45
C GLY A 70 17.04 0.67 4.87
N ALA A 71 18.21 0.59 5.51
CA ALA A 71 18.96 1.76 5.92
C ALA A 71 19.29 2.66 4.70
N PRO A 72 19.41 3.99 4.87
CA PRO A 72 19.74 4.92 3.78
C PRO A 72 21.01 4.55 2.99
N SER A 73 21.95 3.86 3.64
CA SER A 73 23.17 3.33 3.03
C SER A 73 22.94 2.25 1.98
N GLU A 74 21.78 1.59 1.97
CA GLU A 74 21.39 0.54 1.02
C GLU A 74 20.39 1.04 -0.03
N TRP A 75 20.12 2.35 -0.07
CA TRP A 75 19.08 2.88 -0.95
C TRP A 75 19.54 2.85 -2.41
N THR A 76 18.73 2.21 -3.23
CA THR A 76 18.81 2.32 -4.69
C THR A 76 17.84 3.41 -5.16
N TRP A 77 17.97 3.84 -6.41
CA TRP A 77 17.01 4.76 -7.03
C TRP A 77 15.56 4.24 -6.98
N VAL A 78 15.39 2.90 -7.04
CA VAL A 78 14.08 2.25 -6.89
C VAL A 78 13.51 2.42 -5.49
N SER A 79 14.35 2.28 -4.45
CA SER A 79 13.94 2.53 -3.06
C SER A 79 13.49 3.98 -2.88
N PHE A 80 14.23 4.93 -3.46
CA PHE A 80 13.88 6.35 -3.41
C PHE A 80 12.55 6.65 -4.11
N ALA A 81 12.36 6.13 -5.32
CA ALA A 81 11.12 6.28 -6.08
C ALA A 81 9.91 5.69 -5.32
N LEU A 82 10.08 4.51 -4.72
CA LEU A 82 9.03 3.87 -3.93
C LEU A 82 8.64 4.70 -2.70
N VAL A 83 9.61 5.25 -1.97
CA VAL A 83 9.37 6.13 -0.82
C VAL A 83 8.61 7.38 -1.27
N ALA A 84 9.08 8.06 -2.32
CA ALA A 84 8.46 9.27 -2.86
C ALA A 84 7.00 9.02 -3.30
N VAL A 85 6.76 7.95 -4.08
CA VAL A 85 5.41 7.57 -4.51
C VAL A 85 4.50 7.26 -3.32
N THR A 86 5.02 6.58 -2.29
CA THR A 86 4.26 6.28 -1.07
C THR A 86 3.83 7.58 -0.37
N PHE A 87 4.69 8.58 -0.27
CA PHE A 87 4.34 9.88 0.32
C PHE A 87 3.34 10.68 -0.53
N VAL A 88 3.47 10.67 -1.86
CA VAL A 88 2.51 11.33 -2.76
C VAL A 88 1.12 10.69 -2.63
N LEU A 89 1.05 9.36 -2.57
CA LEU A 89 -0.20 8.64 -2.44
C LEU A 89 -0.80 8.73 -1.02
N LEU A 90 -0.01 9.09 -0.01
CA LEU A 90 -0.49 9.37 1.34
C LEU A 90 -1.33 10.65 1.41
N MET A 91 -1.05 11.65 0.58
CA MET A 91 -1.80 12.92 0.59
C MET A 91 -3.33 12.77 0.47
N PRO A 92 -3.88 12.06 -0.53
CA PRO A 92 -5.32 11.89 -0.65
C PRO A 92 -5.92 11.12 0.53
N LEU A 93 -5.18 10.18 1.14
CA LEU A 93 -5.63 9.44 2.32
C LEU A 93 -5.68 10.32 3.58
N VAL A 94 -4.66 11.16 3.78
CA VAL A 94 -4.64 12.16 4.86
C VAL A 94 -5.78 13.15 4.65
N HIS A 95 -5.99 13.63 3.43
CA HIS A 95 -7.11 14.51 3.11
C HIS A 95 -8.46 13.84 3.42
N ALA A 96 -8.65 12.59 3.00
CA ALA A 96 -9.85 11.82 3.32
C ALA A 96 -10.04 11.66 4.83
N ALA A 97 -8.97 11.36 5.59
CA ALA A 97 -9.05 11.24 7.06
C ALA A 97 -9.40 12.55 7.76
N ILE A 98 -9.02 13.70 7.20
CA ILE A 98 -9.36 15.03 7.73
C ILE A 98 -10.79 15.42 7.36
N VAL A 99 -11.22 15.13 6.13
CA VAL A 99 -12.54 15.54 5.60
C VAL A 99 -13.67 14.65 6.11
N LEU A 100 -13.44 13.35 6.32
CA LEU A 100 -14.41 12.40 6.86
C LEU A 100 -14.59 12.55 8.38
N ARG A 101 -14.60 13.79 8.86
CA ARG A 101 -14.65 14.14 10.28
C ARG A 101 -16.07 13.89 10.79
N ASP A 102 -16.21 12.77 11.49
CA ASP A 102 -17.29 12.36 12.38
C ASP A 102 -18.70 12.79 11.90
N ASP A 103 -19.36 11.96 11.07
CA ASP A 103 -20.83 11.88 11.01
C ASP A 103 -21.36 11.19 12.30
N GLU A 104 -20.93 11.68 13.46
CA GLU A 104 -21.52 11.44 14.79
C GLU A 104 -22.07 12.75 15.35
#